data_AF-A0A0P0N1W1-F1
#
_entry.id   AF-A0A0P0N1W1-F1
#
_cell.length_a   1.000
_cell.length_b   1.000
_cell.length_c   1.000
_cell.angle_alpha   90.00
_cell.angle_beta   90.00
_cell.angle_gamma   90.00
#
_symmetry.space_group_name_H-M   'P 1'
#
loop_
_entity.id
_entity.type
_entity.pdbx_description
1 polymer ?
#
loop_
_entity_poly.entity_id
_entity_poly.type
_entity_poly.pdbx_seq_one_letter_code
_entity_poly.pdbx_strand_id
1 'polypeptide(L)'
;MQPQQRRQQRLATLNELLLPLLRGARRYYAAWRIINPLLAGVSRLDQTSDYTITVLTLHLPASNPLVLALYTSTQESRPVSPSQLLRRIRRLRQHVAKLRGKVFTSGDIVYILYAPRGYTRGAKRLARIEAVNIVNRVEDALKTLARYIGRRLSRLTQKLIGKRIWGELPLLVYALQELASTIGQAITIISRDQAIRLAEQGGLLRIST
;
A
#
# COMPACT_ATOMS: atom_id res chain seq x y z
N MET A 1 29.65 -6.35 6.04
CA MET A 1 28.91 -5.77 4.90
C MET A 1 29.11 -4.26 4.86
N GLN A 2 29.67 -3.76 3.75
CA GLN A 2 29.98 -2.35 3.55
C GLN A 2 28.70 -1.48 3.48
N PRO A 3 28.75 -0.18 3.81
CA PRO A 3 27.58 0.70 3.75
C PRO A 3 26.87 0.74 2.39
N GLN A 4 27.63 0.71 1.29
CA GLN A 4 27.07 0.70 -0.07
C GLN A 4 26.29 -0.59 -0.36
N GLN A 5 26.81 -1.74 0.05
CA GLN A 5 26.13 -3.04 -0.08
C GLN A 5 24.80 -3.06 0.70
N ARG A 6 24.77 -2.49 1.92
CA ARG A 6 23.51 -2.34 2.69
C ARG A 6 22.48 -1.50 1.95
N ARG A 7 22.93 -0.41 1.34
CA ARG A 7 22.06 0.49 0.58
C ARG A 7 21.46 -0.20 -0.65
N GLN A 8 22.29 -0.92 -1.41
CA GLN A 8 21.85 -1.69 -2.58
C GLN A 8 20.86 -2.80 -2.21
N GLN A 9 21.14 -3.57 -1.15
CA GLN A 9 20.24 -4.62 -0.68
C GLN A 9 18.86 -4.07 -0.31
N ARG A 10 18.81 -2.94 0.43
CA ARG A 10 17.54 -2.29 0.77
C ARG A 10 16.78 -1.84 -0.46
N LEU A 11 17.47 -1.23 -1.42
CA LEU A 11 16.86 -0.78 -2.65
C LEU A 11 16.27 -1.95 -3.46
N ALA A 12 17.00 -3.07 -3.55
CA ALA A 12 16.51 -4.29 -4.20
C ALA A 12 15.22 -4.80 -3.53
N THR A 13 15.23 -4.97 -2.20
CA THR A 13 14.05 -5.37 -1.43
C THR A 13 12.87 -4.40 -1.60
N LEU A 14 13.14 -3.10 -1.63
CA LEU A 14 12.10 -2.09 -1.84
C LEU A 14 11.51 -2.16 -3.24
N ASN A 15 12.34 -2.36 -4.27
CA ASN A 15 11.88 -2.47 -5.65
C ASN A 15 10.98 -3.69 -5.84
N GLU A 16 11.34 -4.84 -5.27
CA GLU A 16 10.50 -6.05 -5.31
C GLU A 16 9.11 -5.81 -4.69
N LEU A 17 9.04 -5.00 -3.63
CA LEU A 17 7.80 -4.71 -2.92
C LEU A 17 6.98 -3.59 -3.60
N LEU A 18 7.62 -2.52 -4.04
CA LEU A 18 6.96 -1.30 -4.51
C LEU A 18 6.64 -1.30 -6.00
N LEU A 19 7.47 -1.91 -6.85
CA LEU A 19 7.23 -1.90 -8.30
C LEU A 19 5.91 -2.54 -8.70
N PRO A 20 5.46 -3.68 -8.12
CA PRO A 20 4.16 -4.23 -8.42
C PRO A 20 3.02 -3.23 -8.13
N LEU A 21 3.07 -2.57 -6.97
CA LEU A 21 2.07 -1.56 -6.57
C LEU A 21 2.06 -0.35 -7.51
N LEU A 22 3.24 0.15 -7.90
CA LEU A 22 3.35 1.29 -8.82
C LEU A 22 2.84 0.94 -10.23
N ARG A 23 3.05 -0.30 -10.68
CA ARG A 23 2.49 -0.79 -11.96
C ARG A 23 0.96 -0.83 -11.90
N GLY A 24 0.39 -1.33 -10.80
CA GLY A 24 -1.06 -1.31 -10.57
C GLY A 24 -1.60 0.13 -10.50
N ALA A 25 -0.86 1.01 -9.81
CA ALA A 25 -1.22 2.41 -9.68
C ALA A 25 -1.30 3.14 -11.03
N ARG A 26 -0.30 2.92 -11.89
CA ARG A 26 -0.27 3.49 -13.24
C ARG A 26 -1.53 3.14 -14.05
N ARG A 27 -2.04 1.92 -13.92
CA ARG A 27 -3.22 1.46 -14.70
C ARG A 27 -4.48 2.19 -14.28
N TYR A 28 -4.77 2.28 -12.98
CA TYR A 28 -5.98 2.98 -12.55
C TYR A 28 -5.85 4.50 -12.67
N TYR A 29 -4.66 5.09 -12.53
CA TYR A 29 -4.48 6.52 -12.82
C TYR A 29 -4.79 6.88 -14.27
N ALA A 30 -4.45 6.00 -15.22
CA ALA A 30 -4.80 6.20 -16.62
C ALA A 30 -6.32 6.21 -16.84
N ALA A 31 -7.09 5.42 -16.08
CA ALA A 31 -8.55 5.45 -16.11
C ALA A 31 -9.10 6.71 -15.39
N TRP A 32 -8.54 7.05 -14.23
CA TRP A 32 -9.00 8.20 -13.44
C TRP A 32 -8.76 9.53 -14.16
N ARG A 33 -7.64 9.69 -14.87
CA ARG A 33 -7.35 10.89 -15.66
C ARG A 33 -8.35 11.18 -16.78
N ILE A 34 -9.03 10.15 -17.30
CA ILE A 34 -10.07 10.33 -18.33
C ILE A 34 -11.28 11.05 -17.73
N ILE A 35 -11.67 10.65 -16.51
CA ILE A 35 -12.84 11.20 -15.82
C ILE A 35 -12.52 12.52 -15.11
N ASN A 36 -11.36 12.60 -14.47
CA ASN A 36 -10.97 13.74 -13.65
C ASN A 36 -9.46 14.03 -13.77
N PRO A 37 -9.04 14.75 -14.84
CA PRO A 37 -7.62 15.01 -15.08
C PRO A 37 -6.99 15.90 -14.00
N LEU A 38 -7.78 16.73 -13.32
CA LEU A 38 -7.29 17.67 -12.31
C LEU A 38 -7.11 17.01 -10.93
N LEU A 39 -7.95 16.03 -10.58
CA LEU A 39 -7.87 15.33 -9.29
C LEU A 39 -7.12 13.99 -9.34
N ALA A 40 -6.76 13.51 -10.53
CA ALA A 40 -5.98 12.28 -10.67
C ALA A 40 -4.65 12.40 -9.92
N GLY A 41 -4.61 11.82 -8.72
CA GLY A 41 -3.49 12.00 -7.81
C GLY A 41 -2.21 11.37 -8.35
N VAL A 42 -1.07 11.88 -7.90
CA VAL A 42 0.26 11.37 -8.27
C VAL A 42 0.78 10.53 -7.12
N SER A 43 1.32 9.34 -7.41
CA SER A 43 2.05 8.59 -6.39
C SER A 43 3.28 9.36 -5.94
N ARG A 44 3.45 9.56 -4.64
CA ARG A 44 4.64 10.19 -4.07
C ARG A 44 5.47 9.16 -3.32
N LEU A 45 6.77 9.16 -3.56
CA LEU A 45 7.74 8.34 -2.85
C LEU A 45 8.64 9.25 -2.02
N ASP A 46 8.68 9.03 -0.72
CA ASP A 46 9.55 9.74 0.21
C ASP A 46 10.47 8.75 0.93
N GLN A 47 11.78 9.00 0.92
CA GLN A 47 12.78 8.03 1.36
C GLN A 47 13.90 8.69 2.14
N THR A 48 14.44 7.97 3.13
CA THR A 48 15.73 8.32 3.72
C THR A 48 16.87 8.01 2.75
N SER A 49 18.00 8.74 2.84
CA SER A 49 19.16 8.57 1.95
C SER A 49 19.75 7.15 1.95
N ASP A 50 19.58 6.43 3.06
CA ASP A 50 20.03 5.06 3.27
C ASP A 50 18.98 3.99 2.92
N TYR A 51 17.83 4.40 2.37
CA TYR A 51 16.65 3.58 2.05
C TYR A 51 16.12 2.74 3.23
N THR A 52 16.48 3.08 4.47
CA THR A 52 15.98 2.38 5.65
C THR A 52 14.48 2.65 5.85
N ILE A 53 14.03 3.88 5.59
CA ILE A 53 12.62 4.25 5.66
C ILE A 53 12.17 4.67 4.28
N THR A 54 11.06 4.10 3.83
CA THR A 54 10.40 4.47 2.58
C THR A 54 8.90 4.62 2.83
N VAL A 55 8.34 5.74 2.40
CA VAL A 55 6.91 6.00 2.46
C VAL A 55 6.40 6.19 1.03
N LEU A 56 5.52 5.31 0.59
CA LEU A 56 4.80 5.44 -0.67
C LEU A 56 3.39 5.93 -0.37
N THR A 57 2.99 7.04 -0.97
CA THR A 57 1.64 7.58 -0.90
C THR A 57 0.95 7.38 -2.25
N LEU A 58 -0.10 6.55 -2.26
CA LEU A 58 -0.94 6.28 -3.42
C LEU A 58 -2.28 7.00 -3.23
N HIS A 59 -2.56 8.00 -4.07
CA HIS A 59 -3.88 8.62 -4.09
C HIS A 59 -4.92 7.69 -4.69
N LEU A 60 -6.07 7.58 -4.05
CA LEU A 60 -7.20 6.77 -4.49
C LEU A 60 -8.38 7.68 -4.81
N PRO A 61 -9.17 7.37 -5.86
CA PRO A 61 -10.38 8.12 -6.18
C PRO A 61 -11.43 7.95 -5.06
N ALA A 62 -12.20 8.99 -4.77
CA ALA A 62 -13.23 9.00 -3.72
C ALA A 62 -12.80 8.44 -2.34
N SER A 63 -11.51 8.48 -1.99
CA SER A 63 -11.02 7.88 -0.75
C SER A 63 -9.75 8.51 -0.22
N ASN A 64 -9.45 8.25 1.05
CA ASN A 64 -8.17 8.61 1.63
C ASN A 64 -7.04 7.91 0.86
N PRO A 65 -5.87 8.57 0.68
CA PRO A 65 -4.72 7.95 0.07
C PRO A 65 -4.27 6.74 0.89
N LEU A 66 -3.81 5.70 0.19
CA LEU A 66 -3.13 4.57 0.80
C LEU A 66 -1.67 4.94 1.04
N VAL A 67 -1.26 4.96 2.31
CA VAL A 67 0.10 5.31 2.72
C VAL A 67 0.81 4.05 3.19
N LEU A 68 1.77 3.58 2.41
CA LEU A 68 2.60 2.44 2.75
C LEU A 68 3.90 2.92 3.39
N ALA A 69 4.04 2.67 4.70
CA ALA A 69 5.21 3.05 5.48
C ALA A 69 6.09 1.82 5.75
N LEU A 70 7.27 1.81 5.14
CA LEU A 70 8.22 0.70 5.18
C LEU A 70 9.45 1.03 6.01
N TYR A 71 9.87 0.07 6.82
CA TYR A 71 11.21 0.06 7.42
C TYR A 71 11.97 -1.18 6.95
N THR A 72 13.10 -1.00 6.26
CA THR A 72 13.88 -2.09 5.67
C THR A 72 15.19 -2.28 6.42
N SER A 73 15.29 -3.38 7.17
CA SER A 73 16.48 -3.78 7.93
C SER A 73 17.33 -4.77 7.14
N THR A 74 18.65 -4.55 7.09
CA THR A 74 19.66 -5.48 6.53
C THR A 74 20.36 -6.28 7.63
N GLN A 75 19.74 -6.38 8.80
CA GLN A 75 20.33 -7.09 9.94
C GLN A 75 20.27 -8.59 9.72
N GLU A 76 21.44 -9.17 9.48
CA GLU A 76 21.60 -10.59 9.16
C GLU A 76 22.20 -11.43 10.29
N SER A 77 22.70 -10.83 11.37
CA SER A 77 23.39 -11.59 12.43
C SER A 77 22.44 -12.19 13.47
N ARG A 78 21.34 -11.51 13.81
CA ARG A 78 20.39 -11.95 14.84
C ARG A 78 18.98 -11.43 14.59
N PRO A 79 17.94 -12.10 15.09
CA PRO A 79 16.57 -11.59 15.06
C PRO A 79 16.43 -10.25 15.79
N VAL A 80 15.42 -9.47 15.40
CA VAL A 80 15.14 -8.17 16.01
C VAL A 80 14.52 -8.35 17.39
N SER A 81 15.11 -7.71 18.41
CA SER A 81 14.60 -7.72 19.78
C SER A 81 13.44 -6.72 19.97
N PRO A 82 12.64 -6.82 21.06
CA PRO A 82 11.55 -5.88 21.32
C PRO A 82 12.01 -4.42 21.43
N SER A 83 13.14 -4.18 22.12
CA SER A 83 13.69 -2.83 22.29
C SER A 83 14.14 -2.22 20.95
N GLN A 84 14.78 -3.03 20.10
CA GLN A 84 15.13 -2.63 18.73
C GLN A 84 13.89 -2.33 17.90
N LEU A 85 12.86 -3.18 17.98
CA LEU A 85 11.61 -3.01 17.25
C LEU A 85 10.91 -1.71 17.63
N LEU A 86 10.77 -1.41 18.93
CA LEU A 86 10.12 -0.20 19.41
C LEU A 86 10.78 1.07 18.87
N ARG A 87 12.13 1.10 18.88
CA ARG A 87 12.90 2.22 18.31
C ARG A 87 12.64 2.39 16.82
N ARG A 88 12.54 1.28 16.06
CA ARG A 88 12.24 1.31 14.62
C ARG A 88 10.83 1.81 14.32
N ILE A 89 9.84 1.36 15.10
CA ILE A 89 8.45 1.82 15.00
C ILE A 89 8.37 3.33 15.25
N ARG A 90 8.98 3.82 16.35
CA ARG A 90 9.00 5.25 16.67
C ARG A 90 9.64 6.06 15.55
N ARG A 91 10.79 5.64 15.03
CA ARG A 91 11.47 6.31 13.92
C ARG A 91 10.60 6.35 12.65
N LEU A 92 9.94 5.23 12.31
CA LEU A 92 9.04 5.16 11.15
C LEU A 92 7.84 6.09 11.32
N ARG A 93 7.18 6.07 12.47
CA ARG A 93 6.03 6.95 12.76
C ARG A 93 6.40 8.43 12.78
N GLN A 94 7.56 8.78 13.34
CA GLN A 94 8.08 10.15 13.30
C GLN A 94 8.32 10.62 11.86
N HIS A 95 8.87 9.76 11.00
CA HIS A 95 9.06 10.08 9.59
C HIS A 95 7.71 10.31 8.88
N VAL A 96 6.75 9.41 9.08
CA VAL A 96 5.38 9.55 8.54
C VAL A 96 4.69 10.82 9.05
N ALA A 97 4.86 11.17 10.33
CA ALA A 97 4.28 12.37 10.92
C ALA A 97 4.79 13.66 10.26
N LYS A 98 6.07 13.71 9.83
CA LYS A 98 6.63 14.85 9.09
C LYS A 98 5.99 15.07 7.71
N LEU A 99 5.43 14.00 7.12
CA LEU A 99 4.76 14.04 5.83
C LEU A 99 3.28 14.42 5.95
N ARG A 100 2.68 14.27 7.15
CA ARG A 100 1.30 14.71 7.41
C ARG A 100 1.20 16.23 7.26
N GLY A 101 0.17 16.70 6.57
CA GLY A 101 -0.06 18.11 6.23
C GLY A 101 0.78 18.64 5.07
N LYS A 102 1.84 17.93 4.65
CA LYS A 102 2.67 18.29 3.48
C LYS A 102 2.38 17.44 2.25
N VAL A 103 2.17 16.14 2.46
CA VAL A 103 1.89 15.15 1.41
C VAL A 103 0.45 14.67 1.48
N PHE A 104 -0.05 14.44 2.69
CA PHE A 104 -1.43 13.99 2.93
C PHE A 104 -1.93 14.53 4.27
N THR A 105 -3.20 14.90 4.35
CA THR A 105 -3.83 15.35 5.60
C THR A 105 -4.35 14.15 6.39
N SER A 106 -5.17 13.32 5.75
CA SER A 106 -5.63 12.00 6.21
C SER A 106 -5.09 10.91 5.29
N GLY A 107 -4.93 9.70 5.80
CA GLY A 107 -4.41 8.59 5.01
C GLY A 107 -4.62 7.25 5.70
N ASP A 108 -4.89 6.24 4.88
CA ASP A 108 -4.96 4.85 5.32
C ASP A 108 -3.54 4.29 5.40
N ILE A 109 -2.96 4.27 6.60
CA ILE A 109 -1.54 3.95 6.77
C ILE A 109 -1.35 2.46 7.05
N VAL A 110 -0.55 1.80 6.22
CA VAL A 110 -0.09 0.43 6.43
C VAL A 110 1.40 0.45 6.79
N TYR A 111 1.70 0.12 8.05
CA TYR A 111 3.07 -0.01 8.53
C TYR A 111 3.59 -1.43 8.29
N ILE A 112 4.76 -1.55 7.64
CA ILE A 112 5.47 -2.82 7.44
C ILE A 112 6.93 -2.64 7.84
N LEU A 113 7.42 -3.51 8.71
CA LEU A 113 8.81 -3.61 9.08
C LEU A 113 9.37 -4.92 8.52
N TYR A 114 10.36 -4.81 7.64
CA TYR A 114 11.06 -5.92 7.04
C TYR A 114 12.40 -6.18 7.74
N ALA A 115 12.66 -7.42 8.12
CA ALA A 115 13.97 -7.86 8.62
C ALA A 115 14.24 -9.32 8.22
N PRO A 116 15.32 -9.64 7.48
CA PRO A 116 15.52 -10.96 6.87
C PRO A 116 15.67 -12.08 7.90
N ARG A 117 16.32 -11.81 9.05
CA ARG A 117 16.43 -12.77 10.16
C ARG A 117 15.19 -12.86 11.05
N GLY A 118 14.16 -12.09 10.75
CA GLY A 118 12.91 -12.07 11.48
C GLY A 118 13.02 -11.45 12.88
N TYR A 119 12.12 -11.90 13.75
CA TYR A 119 11.75 -11.22 14.99
C TYR A 119 11.62 -12.22 16.13
N THR A 120 12.08 -11.85 17.32
CA THR A 120 11.88 -12.68 18.52
C THR A 120 10.39 -12.74 18.90
N ARG A 121 10.01 -13.71 19.75
CA ARG A 121 8.63 -13.85 20.23
C ARG A 121 8.10 -12.57 20.90
N GLY A 122 8.94 -11.91 21.71
CA GLY A 122 8.60 -10.63 22.33
C GLY A 122 8.37 -9.52 21.31
N ALA A 123 9.20 -9.44 20.26
CA ALA A 123 9.04 -8.47 19.19
C ALA A 123 7.73 -8.73 18.40
N LYS A 124 7.38 -10.00 18.16
CA LYS A 124 6.09 -10.37 17.53
C LYS A 124 4.89 -9.92 18.37
N ARG A 125 4.95 -10.07 19.69
CA ARG A 125 3.89 -9.58 20.60
C ARG A 125 3.77 -8.07 20.57
N LEU A 126 4.91 -7.36 20.64
CA LEU A 126 4.95 -5.90 20.56
C LEU A 126 4.41 -5.37 19.22
N ALA A 127 4.73 -6.01 18.10
CA ALA A 127 4.23 -5.60 16.78
C ALA A 127 2.70 -5.60 16.71
N ARG A 128 2.04 -6.58 17.34
CA ARG A 128 0.57 -6.65 17.41
C ARG A 128 -0.02 -5.51 18.23
N ILE A 129 0.58 -5.21 19.38
CA ILE A 129 0.15 -4.10 20.25
C ILE A 129 0.27 -2.76 19.50
N GLU A 130 1.36 -2.58 18.76
CA GLU A 130 1.63 -1.37 17.98
C GLU A 130 0.93 -1.34 16.62
N ALA A 131 0.09 -2.34 16.30
CA ALA A 131 -0.60 -2.48 15.02
C ALA A 131 0.33 -2.32 13.79
N VAL A 132 1.56 -2.85 13.88
CA VAL A 132 2.52 -2.85 12.78
C VAL A 132 2.70 -4.26 12.23
N ASN A 133 2.81 -4.37 10.91
CA ASN A 133 3.10 -5.65 10.28
C ASN A 133 4.61 -5.88 10.30
N ILE A 134 5.01 -7.09 10.68
CA ILE A 134 6.41 -7.51 10.68
C ILE A 134 6.57 -8.69 9.73
N VAL A 135 7.58 -8.62 8.88
CA VAL A 135 7.82 -9.60 7.81
C VAL A 135 9.32 -9.89 7.70
N ASN A 136 9.66 -11.13 7.36
CA ASN A 136 11.03 -11.56 7.09
C ASN A 136 11.27 -11.92 5.62
N ARG A 137 10.20 -11.93 4.82
CA ARG A 137 10.20 -12.19 3.39
C ARG A 137 9.37 -11.13 2.67
N VAL A 138 9.72 -10.81 1.43
CA VAL A 138 9.01 -9.78 0.65
C VAL A 138 7.61 -10.26 0.30
N GLU A 139 7.45 -11.54 0.00
CA GLU A 139 6.19 -12.20 -0.32
C GLU A 139 5.18 -12.07 0.82
N ASP A 140 5.64 -12.12 2.08
CA ASP A 140 4.77 -11.94 3.24
C ASP A 140 4.30 -10.49 3.39
N ALA A 141 5.12 -9.52 2.94
CA ALA A 141 4.73 -8.12 2.85
C ALA A 141 3.64 -7.93 1.80
N LEU A 142 3.83 -8.51 0.61
CA LEU A 142 2.85 -8.50 -0.48
C LEU A 142 1.54 -9.16 -0.06
N LYS A 143 1.59 -10.34 0.59
CA LYS A 143 0.38 -11.01 1.14
C LYS A 143 -0.34 -10.16 2.18
N THR A 144 0.40 -9.46 3.03
CA THR A 144 -0.16 -8.55 4.03
C THR A 144 -0.91 -7.40 3.35
N LEU A 145 -0.31 -6.80 2.34
CA LEU A 145 -0.93 -5.72 1.55
C LEU A 145 -2.13 -6.22 0.76
N ALA A 146 -2.00 -7.38 0.12
CA ALA A 146 -3.07 -8.03 -0.62
C ALA A 146 -4.27 -8.26 0.29
N ARG A 147 -4.05 -8.80 1.50
CA ARG A 147 -5.12 -9.02 2.47
C ARG A 147 -5.78 -7.70 2.89
N TYR A 148 -5.00 -6.64 3.11
CA TYR A 148 -5.53 -5.33 3.46
C TYR A 148 -6.40 -4.74 2.33
N ILE A 149 -5.87 -4.70 1.11
CA ILE A 149 -6.56 -4.16 -0.06
C ILE A 149 -7.79 -5.02 -0.41
N GLY A 150 -7.66 -6.34 -0.43
CA GLY A 150 -8.75 -7.26 -0.71
C GLY A 150 -9.90 -7.16 0.29
N ARG A 151 -9.61 -7.01 1.59
CA ARG A 151 -10.65 -6.74 2.61
C ARG A 151 -11.35 -5.41 2.36
N ARG A 152 -10.60 -4.37 2.00
CA ARG A 152 -11.17 -3.05 1.67
C ARG A 152 -12.06 -3.13 0.43
N LEU A 153 -11.61 -3.82 -0.62
CA LEU A 153 -12.36 -4.05 -1.85
C LEU A 153 -13.65 -4.82 -1.58
N SER A 154 -13.57 -5.95 -0.86
CA SER A 154 -14.73 -6.77 -0.51
C SER A 154 -15.78 -6.00 0.30
N ARG A 155 -15.36 -5.21 1.29
CA ARG A 155 -16.27 -4.35 2.06
C ARG A 155 -16.90 -3.26 1.21
N LEU A 156 -16.13 -2.68 0.28
CA LEU A 156 -16.64 -1.68 -0.65
C LEU A 156 -17.69 -2.32 -1.55
N THR A 157 -17.38 -3.42 -2.23
CA THR A 157 -18.31 -4.06 -3.16
C THR A 157 -19.59 -4.51 -2.49
N GLN A 158 -19.51 -5.13 -1.30
CA GLN A 158 -20.69 -5.48 -0.50
C GLN A 158 -21.60 -4.28 -0.23
N LYS A 159 -21.03 -3.10 0.01
CA LYS A 159 -21.81 -1.87 0.23
C LYS A 159 -22.43 -1.29 -1.04
N LEU A 160 -21.87 -1.60 -2.21
CA LEU A 160 -22.31 -1.08 -3.51
C LEU A 160 -23.27 -2.02 -4.25
N ILE A 161 -23.35 -3.30 -3.87
CA ILE A 161 -24.29 -4.25 -4.45
C ILE A 161 -25.73 -3.70 -4.34
N GLY A 162 -26.45 -3.71 -5.47
CA GLY A 162 -27.82 -3.21 -5.56
C GLY A 162 -27.96 -1.68 -5.50
N LYS A 163 -26.86 -0.93 -5.37
CA LYS A 163 -26.89 0.55 -5.33
C LYS A 163 -26.45 1.15 -6.64
N ARG A 164 -27.08 2.28 -6.98
CA ARG A 164 -26.62 3.12 -8.09
C ARG A 164 -25.33 3.82 -7.67
N ILE A 165 -24.26 3.61 -8.43
CA ILE A 165 -22.95 4.22 -8.24
C ILE A 165 -22.65 5.13 -9.41
N TRP A 166 -21.93 6.22 -9.16
CA TRP A 166 -21.57 7.25 -10.14
C TRP A 166 -20.33 8.03 -9.65
N GLY A 167 -19.76 8.88 -10.51
CA GLY A 167 -18.59 9.70 -10.18
C GLY A 167 -17.33 8.86 -9.94
N GLU A 168 -16.55 9.17 -8.91
CA GLU A 168 -15.25 8.52 -8.65
C GLU A 168 -15.35 7.14 -7.98
N LEU A 169 -16.54 6.73 -7.55
CA LEU A 169 -16.73 5.50 -6.78
C LEU A 169 -16.46 4.20 -7.58
N PRO A 170 -16.90 4.05 -8.85
CA PRO A 170 -16.51 2.92 -9.69
C PRO A 170 -15.00 2.87 -9.95
N LEU A 171 -14.36 4.04 -10.06
CA LEU A 171 -12.90 4.12 -10.21
C LEU A 171 -12.17 3.64 -8.96
N LEU A 172 -12.75 3.80 -7.77
CA LEU A 172 -12.18 3.25 -6.53
C LEU A 172 -12.21 1.72 -6.52
N VAL A 173 -13.31 1.12 -6.98
CA VAL A 173 -13.40 -0.34 -7.15
C VAL A 173 -12.31 -0.82 -8.11
N TYR A 174 -12.19 -0.16 -9.27
CA TYR A 174 -11.16 -0.49 -10.26
C TYR A 174 -9.73 -0.30 -9.72
N ALA A 175 -9.47 0.78 -8.98
CA ALA A 175 -8.17 1.06 -8.38
C ALA A 175 -7.75 0.00 -7.36
N LEU A 176 -8.66 -0.38 -6.46
CA LEU A 176 -8.39 -1.42 -5.47
C LEU A 176 -8.22 -2.80 -6.13
N GLN A 177 -8.97 -3.08 -7.19
CA GLN A 177 -8.83 -4.30 -7.98
C GLN A 177 -7.46 -4.41 -8.66
N GLU A 178 -7.02 -3.36 -9.37
CA GLU A 178 -5.71 -3.35 -10.02
C GLU A 178 -4.59 -3.49 -9.00
N LEU A 179 -4.68 -2.79 -7.86
CA LEU A 179 -3.72 -2.94 -6.78
C LEU A 179 -3.69 -4.37 -6.23
N ALA A 180 -4.85 -4.98 -5.96
CA ALA A 180 -4.93 -6.37 -5.48
C ALA A 180 -4.36 -7.38 -6.49
N SER A 181 -4.70 -7.22 -7.78
CA SER A 181 -4.23 -8.07 -8.88
C SER A 181 -2.71 -8.04 -8.99
N THR A 182 -2.10 -6.85 -8.97
CA THR A 182 -0.63 -6.72 -9.09
C THR A 182 0.17 -7.34 -7.94
N ILE A 183 -0.45 -7.54 -6.77
CA ILE A 183 0.20 -8.15 -5.59
C ILE A 183 -0.27 -9.58 -5.34
N GLY A 184 -0.87 -10.23 -6.35
CA GLY A 184 -1.14 -11.66 -6.38
C GLY A 184 -2.55 -12.09 -5.98
N GLN A 185 -3.52 -11.19 -5.88
CA GLN A 185 -4.94 -11.53 -5.74
C GLN A 185 -5.64 -11.42 -7.09
N ALA A 186 -5.88 -12.54 -7.76
CA ALA A 186 -6.67 -12.60 -8.98
C ALA A 186 -8.14 -12.26 -8.66
N ILE A 187 -8.48 -10.98 -8.72
CA ILE A 187 -9.81 -10.45 -8.47
C ILE A 187 -10.17 -9.59 -9.67
N THR A 188 -11.28 -9.91 -10.32
CA THR A 188 -11.86 -9.11 -11.39
C THR A 188 -13.33 -8.89 -11.05
N ILE A 189 -13.71 -7.63 -10.89
CA ILE A 189 -15.05 -7.19 -10.50
C ILE A 189 -15.61 -6.28 -11.60
N ILE A 190 -14.78 -5.38 -12.10
CA ILE A 190 -15.15 -4.39 -13.11
C ILE A 190 -14.02 -4.22 -14.12
N SER A 191 -14.37 -4.11 -15.40
CA SER A 191 -13.40 -3.74 -16.45
C SER A 191 -13.10 -2.24 -16.41
N ARG A 192 -11.99 -1.82 -17.01
CA ARG A 192 -11.65 -0.40 -17.14
C ARG A 192 -12.78 0.41 -17.79
N ASP A 193 -13.30 -0.08 -18.92
CA ASP A 193 -14.33 0.63 -19.69
C ASP A 193 -15.65 0.70 -18.94
N GLN A 194 -15.99 -0.36 -18.19
CA GLN A 194 -17.17 -0.34 -17.33
C GLN A 194 -17.00 0.65 -16.17
N ALA A 195 -15.81 0.76 -15.58
CA ALA A 195 -15.53 1.73 -14.53
C ALA A 195 -15.67 3.17 -15.03
N ILE A 196 -15.16 3.47 -16.22
CA ILE A 196 -15.28 4.78 -16.88
C ILE A 196 -16.76 5.08 -17.19
N ARG A 197 -17.47 4.17 -17.86
CA ARG A 197 -18.89 4.37 -18.18
C ARG A 197 -19.75 4.60 -16.93
N LEU A 198 -19.55 3.80 -15.88
CA LEU A 198 -20.28 3.98 -14.62
C LEU A 198 -19.91 5.30 -13.93
N ALA A 199 -18.68 5.78 -14.07
CA ALA A 199 -18.26 7.06 -13.51
C ALA A 199 -19.01 8.23 -14.17
N GLU A 200 -19.18 8.19 -15.49
CA GLU A 200 -19.82 9.24 -16.29
C GLU A 200 -21.35 9.20 -16.22
N GLN A 201 -21.93 8.02 -16.43
CA GLN A 201 -23.38 7.86 -16.67
C GLN A 201 -24.13 7.37 -15.41
N GLY A 202 -23.38 6.82 -14.45
CA GLY A 202 -23.93 6.11 -13.32
C GLY A 202 -24.59 4.78 -13.70
N GLY A 203 -24.75 3.89 -12.72
CA GLY A 203 -25.42 2.62 -12.95
C GLY A 203 -25.26 1.65 -11.79
N LEU A 204 -25.67 0.41 -12.01
CA LEU A 204 -25.50 -0.66 -11.02
C LEU A 204 -24.18 -1.40 -11.28
N LEU A 205 -23.46 -1.71 -10.21
CA LEU A 205 -22.29 -2.58 -10.27
C LEU A 205 -22.76 -4.02 -10.58
N ARG A 206 -22.56 -4.47 -11.81
CA ARG A 206 -22.73 -5.88 -12.19
C ARG A 206 -21.40 -6.58 -11.99
N ILE A 207 -21.34 -7.46 -10.99
CA ILE A 207 -20.16 -8.27 -10.72
C ILE A 207 -20.18 -9.43 -11.70
N SER A 208 -19.16 -9.50 -12.56
CA SER A 208 -18.91 -10.69 -13.37
C SER A 208 -18.43 -11.80 -12.44
N THR A 209 -19.30 -12.78 -12.15
CA THR A 209 -18.92 -14.04 -11.49
C THR A 209 -18.22 -14.97 -12.46
#